data_AF-A0A9P7AEU9-F1
#
_entry.id   AF-A0A9P7AEU9-F1
#
_cell.length_a   1.000
_cell.length_b   1.000
_cell.length_c   1.000
_cell.angle_alpha   90.00
_cell.angle_beta   90.00
_cell.angle_gamma   90.00
#
_symmetry.space_group_name_H-M   'P 1'
#
loop_
_entity.id
_entity.type
_entity.pdbx_description
1 polymer ?
#
loop_
_entity_poly.entity_id
_entity_poly.type
_entity_poly.pdbx_seq_one_letter_code
_entity_poly.pdbx_strand_id
1 'polypeptide(L)'
;MKVLYFDGNGAAKIPEGTMDTQDLVAWSKMKPEWVWNEEQRIKDLCKWGQKYGVNGFVSEIMICNFTSHMEVVSFLNLESIRIGSDRPYLPEDPDSMHHVFELLHSTSWRENYPGETRIMLDFSGLVSFYDTALVPSLVPRRVGLDRWDHRVAGISPEDIERVQDRLAQALARPPTTTSGIDWKTVLRVVVDRYASRLEFIQHLLNLSLDDGSIFDHAQQIQRQLRTVLLPYTVFAALPPNTSVTANATNSWAAPVFRECAASHAASIAYRGTTLTPSERLLLQAVRETTHEICRVVTKMWASGMNFGVDAFYPPERHPEVDHIHTLIGEWKEDVTQLISWLDWSVWVKCRPACGFEVTKSSYLFMK
;
A
#
# COMPACT_ATOMS: atom_id res chain seq x y z
N MET A 1 12.75 -23.49 -7.94
CA MET A 1 13.48 -22.30 -8.42
C MET A 1 13.39 -21.23 -7.35
N LYS A 2 14.49 -20.53 -7.04
CA LYS A 2 14.51 -19.40 -6.09
C LYS A 2 14.68 -18.10 -6.88
N VAL A 3 13.81 -17.12 -6.64
CA VAL A 3 13.86 -15.80 -7.29
C VAL A 3 13.84 -14.69 -6.24
N LEU A 4 14.48 -13.56 -6.53
CA LEU A 4 14.41 -12.36 -5.71
C LEU A 4 13.43 -11.36 -6.34
N TYR A 5 12.41 -10.97 -5.60
CA TYR A 5 11.44 -9.96 -6.04
C TYR A 5 11.87 -8.58 -5.57
N PHE A 6 11.84 -7.60 -6.49
CA PHE A 6 12.03 -6.19 -6.19
C PHE A 6 10.66 -5.50 -6.26
N ASP A 7 10.20 -5.01 -5.12
CA ASP A 7 8.98 -4.21 -5.05
C ASP A 7 9.20 -2.81 -5.67
N GLY A 8 8.15 -2.27 -6.29
CA GLY A 8 8.18 -1.01 -7.04
C GLY A 8 8.13 -1.16 -8.56
N ASN A 9 8.35 -0.06 -9.28
CA ASN A 9 8.19 0.02 -10.73
C ASN A 9 9.52 -0.14 -11.50
N GLY A 10 10.26 -1.22 -11.25
CA GLY A 10 11.58 -1.44 -11.85
C GLY A 10 11.58 -1.80 -13.34
N ALA A 11 10.40 -1.83 -13.97
CA ALA A 11 10.20 -2.05 -15.41
C ALA A 11 10.13 -0.74 -16.22
N ALA A 12 9.74 0.37 -15.58
CA ALA A 12 9.44 1.60 -16.29
C ALA A 12 10.67 2.39 -16.79
N LYS A 13 11.90 2.00 -16.39
CA LYS A 13 13.19 2.57 -16.83
C LYS A 13 13.22 4.10 -16.85
N ILE A 14 12.68 4.73 -15.82
CA ILE A 14 12.66 6.19 -15.66
C ILE A 14 13.75 6.59 -14.65
N PRO A 15 14.61 7.61 -14.92
CA PRO A 15 15.74 8.03 -14.06
C PRO A 15 15.35 8.64 -12.69
N GLU A 16 14.12 8.45 -12.24
CA GLU A 16 13.54 8.94 -10.98
C GLU A 16 13.60 7.89 -9.85
N GLY A 17 14.44 6.86 -10.00
CA GLY A 17 14.74 5.90 -8.93
C GLY A 17 14.08 4.53 -9.06
N THR A 18 13.46 4.25 -10.21
CA THR A 18 12.86 2.94 -10.52
C THR A 18 13.83 1.76 -10.38
N MET A 19 15.14 2.01 -10.54
CA MET A 19 16.20 0.98 -10.46
C MET A 19 16.98 1.00 -9.14
N ASP A 20 16.70 1.90 -8.20
CA ASP A 20 17.54 2.13 -7.01
C ASP A 20 17.79 0.86 -6.21
N THR A 21 16.74 0.07 -5.97
CA THR A 21 16.84 -1.18 -5.21
C THR A 21 17.66 -2.24 -5.93
N GLN A 22 17.52 -2.33 -7.26
CA GLN A 22 18.29 -3.28 -8.07
C GLN A 22 19.77 -2.92 -8.06
N ASP A 23 20.08 -1.63 -8.22
CA ASP A 23 21.45 -1.12 -8.21
C ASP A 23 22.14 -1.36 -6.85
N LEU A 24 21.42 -1.18 -5.73
CA LEU A 24 21.95 -1.46 -4.40
C LEU A 24 22.30 -2.94 -4.19
N VAL A 25 21.49 -3.87 -4.73
CA VAL A 25 21.80 -5.30 -4.65
C VAL A 25 22.95 -5.67 -5.59
N ALA A 26 22.98 -5.10 -6.80
CA ALA A 26 24.01 -5.39 -7.79
C ALA A 26 25.39 -4.84 -7.39
N TRP A 27 25.43 -3.61 -6.87
CA TRP A 27 26.66 -2.81 -6.78
C TRP A 27 26.90 -2.15 -5.42
N SER A 28 26.03 -2.36 -4.43
CA SER A 28 26.09 -1.69 -3.11
C SER A 28 26.04 -0.16 -3.20
N LYS A 29 25.56 0.39 -4.31
CA LYS A 29 25.40 1.82 -4.57
C LYS A 29 24.43 2.03 -5.71
N MET A 30 23.78 3.18 -5.74
CA MET A 30 22.93 3.56 -6.88
C MET A 30 23.78 4.03 -8.05
N LYS A 31 23.31 3.77 -9.27
CA LYS A 31 23.94 4.22 -10.52
C LYS A 31 22.85 4.77 -11.46
N PRO A 32 22.26 5.94 -11.15
CA PRO A 32 21.18 6.52 -11.96
C PRO A 32 21.58 6.72 -13.43
N GLU A 33 22.87 6.96 -13.69
CA GLU A 33 23.44 7.08 -15.03
C GLU A 33 23.39 5.77 -15.83
N TRP A 34 23.09 4.64 -15.18
CA TRP A 34 22.99 3.30 -15.78
C TRP A 34 21.55 2.80 -15.92
N VAL A 35 20.54 3.68 -15.86
CA VAL A 35 19.12 3.27 -15.97
C VAL A 35 18.87 2.35 -17.19
N TRP A 36 19.48 2.65 -18.35
CA TRP A 36 19.38 1.87 -19.59
C TRP A 36 20.35 0.68 -19.71
N ASN A 37 21.22 0.44 -18.74
CA ASN A 37 22.27 -0.58 -18.81
C ASN A 37 21.82 -1.93 -18.24
N GLU A 38 20.70 -2.44 -18.75
CA GLU A 38 20.03 -3.63 -18.22
C GLU A 38 20.83 -4.90 -18.41
N GLU A 39 21.50 -5.04 -19.57
CA GLU A 39 22.31 -6.22 -19.87
C GLU A 39 23.44 -6.38 -18.84
N GLN A 40 24.13 -5.29 -18.50
CA GLN A 40 25.16 -5.33 -17.47
C GLN A 40 24.56 -5.58 -16.08
N ARG A 41 23.43 -4.92 -15.77
CA ARG A 41 22.75 -5.09 -14.48
C ARG A 41 22.32 -6.53 -14.24
N ILE A 42 21.69 -7.19 -15.22
CA ILE A 42 21.26 -8.59 -15.05
C ILE A 42 22.47 -9.53 -14.95
N LYS A 43 23.55 -9.30 -15.69
CA LYS A 43 24.80 -10.09 -15.55
C LYS A 43 25.36 -10.00 -14.14
N ASP A 44 25.44 -8.79 -13.60
CA ASP A 44 25.98 -8.55 -12.26
C ASP A 44 25.06 -9.08 -11.16
N LEU A 45 23.74 -8.89 -11.30
CA LEU A 45 22.74 -9.47 -10.40
C LEU A 45 22.81 -11.00 -10.40
N CYS A 46 22.91 -11.64 -11.57
CA CYS A 46 23.04 -13.09 -11.67
C CYS A 46 24.33 -13.60 -11.05
N LYS A 47 25.45 -12.92 -11.29
CA LYS A 47 26.73 -13.21 -10.63
C LYS A 47 26.63 -13.07 -9.10
N TRP A 48 25.97 -12.02 -8.63
CA TRP A 48 25.70 -11.82 -7.20
C TRP A 48 24.78 -12.91 -6.65
N GLY A 49 23.73 -13.31 -7.37
CA GLY A 49 22.72 -14.26 -6.93
C GLY A 49 23.22 -15.70 -6.86
N GLN A 50 24.24 -16.04 -7.65
CA GLN A 50 24.83 -17.38 -7.71
C GLN A 50 25.29 -17.88 -6.33
N LYS A 51 25.90 -17.01 -5.51
CA LYS A 51 26.39 -17.37 -4.16
C LYS A 51 25.27 -17.78 -3.18
N TYR A 52 24.03 -17.38 -3.48
CA TYR A 52 22.84 -17.66 -2.66
C TYR A 52 21.86 -18.64 -3.31
N GLY A 53 22.23 -19.19 -4.48
CA GLY A 53 21.36 -20.06 -5.27
C GLY A 53 20.12 -19.34 -5.82
N VAL A 54 20.20 -18.03 -6.07
CA VAL A 54 19.14 -17.26 -6.75
C VAL A 54 19.24 -17.53 -8.26
N ASN A 55 18.13 -17.95 -8.86
CA ASN A 55 18.04 -18.34 -10.27
C ASN A 55 17.50 -17.22 -11.18
N GLY A 56 16.97 -16.14 -10.59
CA GLY A 56 16.39 -15.04 -11.32
C GLY A 56 15.84 -13.95 -10.40
N PHE A 57 15.33 -12.90 -11.04
CA PHE A 57 14.82 -11.70 -10.39
C PHE A 57 13.44 -11.37 -10.96
N VAL A 58 12.61 -10.74 -10.15
CA VAL A 58 11.24 -10.37 -10.52
C VAL A 58 11.06 -8.87 -10.25
N SER A 59 10.97 -8.13 -11.33
CA SER A 59 10.46 -6.76 -11.49
C SER A 59 9.78 -6.74 -12.85
N GLU A 60 10.58 -7.16 -13.84
CA GLU A 60 10.18 -8.01 -14.96
C GLU A 60 10.80 -9.40 -14.70
N ILE A 61 10.27 -10.49 -15.27
CA ILE A 61 10.85 -11.82 -15.03
C ILE A 61 12.19 -11.93 -15.76
N MET A 62 13.29 -11.88 -15.01
CA MET A 62 14.65 -11.98 -15.52
C MET A 62 15.30 -13.27 -15.00
N ILE A 63 15.66 -14.18 -15.91
CA ILE A 63 16.17 -15.51 -15.57
C ILE A 63 17.66 -15.60 -15.91
N CYS A 64 18.47 -16.06 -14.95
CA CYS A 64 19.91 -16.12 -15.12
C CYS A 64 20.36 -17.27 -16.03
N ASN A 65 19.63 -18.39 -16.02
CA ASN A 65 19.91 -19.54 -16.88
C ASN A 65 18.64 -20.34 -17.18
N PHE A 66 18.15 -20.22 -18.42
CA PHE A 66 16.96 -20.92 -18.91
C PHE A 66 17.15 -22.43 -19.07
N THR A 67 18.39 -22.94 -19.05
CA THR A 67 18.66 -24.40 -19.07
C THR A 67 18.57 -25.05 -17.68
N SER A 68 18.47 -24.23 -16.63
CA SER A 68 18.38 -24.70 -15.25
C SER A 68 16.99 -24.46 -14.68
N HIS A 69 16.40 -25.48 -14.05
CA HIS A 69 15.09 -25.38 -13.38
C HIS A 69 13.90 -24.98 -14.27
N MET A 70 14.05 -25.05 -15.60
CA MET A 70 13.02 -24.79 -16.59
C MET A 70 13.07 -25.84 -17.70
N GLU A 71 11.92 -26.14 -18.27
CA GLU A 71 11.78 -26.99 -19.45
C GLU A 71 11.24 -26.13 -20.59
N VAL A 72 11.96 -26.10 -21.71
CA VAL A 72 11.53 -25.36 -22.90
C VAL A 72 10.41 -26.17 -23.57
N VAL A 73 9.18 -25.73 -23.40
CA VAL A 73 8.00 -26.34 -24.03
C VAL A 73 7.82 -25.87 -25.48
N SER A 74 8.10 -24.60 -25.75
CA SER A 74 8.09 -24.04 -27.11
C SER A 74 9.03 -22.85 -27.24
N PHE A 75 9.52 -22.61 -28.46
CA PHE A 75 10.33 -21.44 -28.81
C PHE A 75 9.84 -20.90 -30.15
N LEU A 76 9.19 -19.74 -30.12
CA LEU A 76 8.55 -19.11 -31.29
C LEU A 76 9.22 -17.77 -31.57
N ASN A 77 9.44 -17.47 -32.84
CA ASN A 77 9.90 -16.16 -33.28
C ASN A 77 8.69 -15.29 -33.61
N LEU A 78 8.19 -14.57 -32.60
CA LEU A 78 7.01 -13.71 -32.74
C LEU A 78 7.40 -12.35 -33.30
N GLU A 79 6.48 -11.72 -34.03
CA GLU A 79 6.61 -10.33 -34.41
C GLU A 79 6.61 -9.44 -33.15
N SER A 80 7.54 -8.50 -33.07
CA SER A 80 7.71 -7.59 -31.94
C SER A 80 7.30 -6.17 -32.32
N ILE A 81 6.73 -5.44 -31.36
CA ILE A 81 6.49 -4.01 -31.48
C ILE A 81 7.84 -3.33 -31.75
N ARG A 82 7.90 -2.48 -32.79
CA ARG A 82 9.11 -1.82 -33.26
C ARG A 82 9.38 -0.55 -32.44
N ILE A 83 9.69 -0.69 -31.15
CA ILE A 83 10.01 0.44 -30.27
C ILE A 83 11.51 0.71 -30.34
N GLY A 84 11.92 1.82 -30.98
CA GLY A 84 13.34 2.23 -31.04
C GLY A 84 14.20 1.28 -31.87
N SER A 85 14.26 1.51 -33.18
CA SER A 85 14.88 0.60 -34.13
C SER A 85 16.41 0.48 -33.99
N ASP A 86 16.88 -0.70 -33.56
CA ASP A 86 18.22 -1.22 -33.92
C ASP A 86 18.23 -1.87 -35.32
N ARG A 87 17.13 -1.76 -36.09
CA ARG A 87 17.00 -2.33 -37.44
C ARG A 87 16.69 -1.24 -38.47
N PRO A 88 17.72 -0.60 -39.06
CA PRO A 88 17.56 0.53 -39.97
C PRO A 88 16.93 0.21 -41.34
N TYR A 89 16.52 -1.04 -41.59
CA TYR A 89 16.04 -1.51 -42.90
C TYR A 89 14.52 -1.73 -42.99
N LEU A 90 13.77 -1.44 -41.93
CA LEU A 90 12.33 -1.66 -41.90
C LEU A 90 11.56 -0.32 -41.82
N PRO A 91 10.41 -0.19 -42.50
CA PRO A 91 9.58 1.01 -42.40
C PRO A 91 9.14 1.27 -40.96
N GLU A 92 9.09 2.55 -40.56
CA GLU A 92 8.46 2.99 -39.31
C GLU A 92 6.99 2.58 -39.29
N ASP A 93 6.53 2.10 -38.14
CA ASP A 93 5.15 1.69 -37.94
C ASP A 93 4.29 2.93 -37.61
N PRO A 94 3.31 3.29 -38.47
CA PRO A 94 2.45 4.44 -38.25
C PRO A 94 1.60 4.33 -36.96
N ASP A 95 1.41 3.12 -36.45
CA ASP A 95 0.63 2.83 -35.24
C ASP A 95 1.49 2.53 -34.01
N SER A 96 2.80 2.79 -34.06
CA SER A 96 3.75 2.58 -32.95
C SER A 96 3.25 3.12 -31.60
N MET A 97 2.69 4.33 -31.56
CA MET A 97 2.13 4.92 -30.33
C MET A 97 0.88 4.19 -29.83
N HIS A 98 0.04 3.66 -30.73
CA HIS A 98 -1.11 2.86 -30.35
C HIS A 98 -0.64 1.51 -29.77
N HIS A 99 0.34 0.86 -30.38
CA HIS A 99 0.94 -0.37 -29.84
C HIS A 99 1.60 -0.18 -28.47
N VAL A 100 2.28 0.95 -28.24
CA VAL A 100 2.81 1.29 -26.91
C VAL A 100 1.68 1.47 -25.91
N PHE A 101 0.59 2.15 -26.28
CA PHE A 101 -0.56 2.30 -25.39
C PHE A 101 -1.24 0.95 -25.09
N GLU A 102 -1.44 0.09 -26.09
CA GLU A 102 -1.98 -1.25 -25.91
C GLU A 102 -1.06 -2.12 -25.04
N LEU A 103 0.26 -1.99 -25.17
CA LEU A 103 1.22 -2.64 -24.28
C LEU A 103 1.00 -2.18 -22.84
N LEU A 104 0.99 -0.87 -22.58
CA LEU A 104 0.75 -0.30 -21.24
C LEU A 104 -0.63 -0.67 -20.68
N HIS A 105 -1.65 -0.72 -21.54
CA HIS A 105 -2.98 -1.14 -21.15
C HIS A 105 -3.00 -2.62 -20.76
N SER A 106 -2.36 -3.48 -21.55
CA SER A 106 -2.27 -4.92 -21.27
C SER A 106 -1.47 -5.23 -19.99
N THR A 107 -0.45 -4.41 -19.66
CA THR A 107 0.30 -4.55 -18.40
C THR A 107 -0.56 -4.15 -17.20
N SER A 108 -1.42 -3.13 -17.36
CA SER A 108 -2.35 -2.69 -16.30
C SER A 108 -3.36 -3.77 -15.87
N TRP A 109 -3.67 -4.75 -16.73
CA TRP A 109 -4.61 -5.83 -16.41
C TRP A 109 -4.19 -6.65 -15.18
N ARG A 110 -2.90 -6.60 -14.80
CA ARG A 110 -2.35 -7.33 -13.65
C ARG A 110 -2.14 -6.45 -12.40
N GLU A 111 -2.51 -5.17 -12.44
CA GLU A 111 -2.34 -4.25 -11.31
C GLU A 111 -3.35 -4.52 -10.18
N ASN A 112 -4.54 -5.00 -10.53
CA ASN A 112 -5.59 -5.26 -9.55
C ASN A 112 -5.37 -6.59 -8.82
N TYR A 113 -5.66 -6.61 -7.52
CA TYR A 113 -5.65 -7.83 -6.72
C TYR A 113 -6.54 -8.93 -7.36
N PRO A 114 -6.08 -10.21 -7.42
CA PRO A 114 -4.90 -10.78 -6.76
C PRO A 114 -3.57 -10.58 -7.50
N GLY A 115 -3.59 -9.89 -8.65
CA GLY A 115 -2.44 -9.61 -9.50
C GLY A 115 -1.84 -10.89 -10.10
N GLU A 116 -0.52 -10.90 -10.25
CA GLU A 116 0.22 -12.11 -10.61
C GLU A 116 0.21 -13.12 -9.46
N THR A 117 -0.45 -14.27 -9.67
CA THR A 117 -0.63 -15.32 -8.65
C THR A 117 0.33 -16.50 -8.83
N ARG A 118 1.01 -16.60 -9.98
CA ARG A 118 1.98 -17.67 -10.24
C ARG A 118 3.29 -17.47 -9.49
N ILE A 119 3.55 -16.26 -9.01
CA ILE A 119 4.70 -15.91 -8.18
C ILE A 119 4.25 -15.84 -6.72
N MET A 120 4.70 -16.81 -5.93
CA MET A 120 4.42 -16.85 -4.49
C MET A 120 5.56 -16.16 -3.73
N LEU A 121 5.23 -15.05 -3.07
CA LEU A 121 6.21 -14.28 -2.29
C LEU A 121 6.43 -14.90 -0.89
N ASP A 122 7.70 -15.00 -0.48
CA ASP A 122 8.08 -15.39 0.88
C ASP A 122 8.14 -14.15 1.79
N PHE A 123 7.01 -13.80 2.42
CA PHE A 123 6.93 -12.67 3.35
C PHE A 123 7.81 -12.85 4.58
N SER A 124 8.13 -14.08 4.97
CA SER A 124 9.00 -14.35 6.12
C SER A 124 10.47 -14.00 5.85
N GLY A 125 10.84 -13.78 4.58
CA GLY A 125 12.13 -13.29 4.12
C GLY A 125 12.11 -11.86 3.57
N LEU A 126 11.03 -11.09 3.78
CA LEU A 126 10.91 -9.71 3.28
C LEU A 126 12.00 -8.81 3.88
N VAL A 127 12.67 -8.04 3.01
CA VAL A 127 13.57 -6.96 3.41
C VAL A 127 12.93 -5.64 2.99
N SER A 128 12.65 -4.78 3.96
CA SER A 128 11.94 -3.52 3.71
C SER A 128 12.83 -2.33 4.02
N PHE A 129 12.94 -1.40 3.08
CA PHE A 129 13.55 -0.10 3.31
C PHE A 129 12.66 0.83 4.18
N TYR A 130 11.48 0.38 4.59
CA TYR A 130 10.64 1.06 5.58
C TYR A 130 10.88 0.55 7.01
N ASP A 131 11.73 -0.47 7.21
CA ASP A 131 12.18 -0.89 8.53
C ASP A 131 13.14 0.17 9.12
N THR A 132 12.61 1.02 10.00
CA THR A 132 13.36 2.14 10.60
C THR A 132 14.50 1.69 11.51
N ALA A 133 14.47 0.44 12.01
CA ALA A 133 15.58 -0.14 12.76
C ALA A 133 16.69 -0.63 11.83
N LEU A 134 16.32 -1.16 10.65
CA LEU A 134 17.28 -1.63 9.64
C LEU A 134 17.93 -0.47 8.88
N VAL A 135 17.15 0.53 8.47
CA VAL A 135 17.60 1.66 7.61
C VAL A 135 17.23 3.04 8.18
N PRO A 136 17.70 3.40 9.40
CA PRO A 136 17.42 4.69 10.02
C PRO A 136 17.87 5.90 9.20
N SER A 137 18.89 5.78 8.34
CA SER A 137 19.38 6.90 7.52
C SER A 137 18.33 7.46 6.54
N LEU A 138 17.35 6.64 6.15
CA LEU A 138 16.29 7.04 5.22
C LEU A 138 15.10 7.74 5.91
N VAL A 139 14.98 7.63 7.24
CA VAL A 139 13.86 8.25 7.99
C VAL A 139 13.80 9.78 7.79
N PRO A 140 14.87 10.56 8.06
CA PRO A 140 14.81 12.01 7.89
C PRO A 140 14.63 12.45 6.43
N ARG A 141 14.98 11.58 5.47
CA ARG A 141 14.87 11.86 4.03
C ARG A 141 13.44 11.83 3.52
N ARG A 142 12.53 11.19 4.26
CA ARG A 142 11.11 10.99 3.88
C ARG A 142 10.17 12.01 4.52
N VAL A 143 10.65 12.76 5.51
CA VAL A 143 9.82 13.71 6.24
C VAL A 143 9.33 14.80 5.29
N GLY A 144 8.01 14.97 5.19
CA GLY A 144 7.38 15.98 4.34
C GLY A 144 7.35 15.64 2.85
N LEU A 145 7.67 14.39 2.47
CA LEU A 145 7.51 13.89 1.11
C LEU A 145 6.33 12.93 1.03
N ASP A 146 5.69 12.86 -0.12
CA ASP A 146 4.71 11.84 -0.43
C ASP A 146 5.42 10.50 -0.72
N ARG A 147 4.72 9.37 -0.55
CA ARG A 147 5.32 8.04 -0.73
C ARG A 147 5.86 7.80 -2.14
N TRP A 148 5.32 8.48 -3.15
CA TRP A 148 5.78 8.43 -4.54
C TRP A 148 7.18 9.03 -4.73
N ASP A 149 7.57 9.95 -3.85
CA ASP A 149 8.89 10.58 -3.85
C ASP A 149 9.88 9.90 -2.90
N HIS A 150 9.45 8.85 -2.18
CA HIS A 150 10.34 8.09 -1.32
C HIS A 150 11.34 7.29 -2.15
N ARG A 151 12.62 7.64 -2.00
CA ARG A 151 13.73 6.94 -2.63
C ARG A 151 14.62 6.24 -1.62
N VAL A 152 15.41 5.29 -2.12
CA VAL A 152 16.54 4.72 -1.38
C VAL A 152 17.78 5.63 -1.49
N ALA A 153 17.66 6.72 -2.23
CA ALA A 153 18.69 7.72 -2.39
C ALA A 153 19.11 8.38 -1.08
N GLY A 154 20.43 8.39 -0.84
CA GLY A 154 21.01 8.94 0.38
C GLY A 154 21.06 7.97 1.56
N ILE A 155 20.79 6.68 1.35
CA ILE A 155 21.08 5.60 2.31
C ILE A 155 22.56 5.60 2.72
N SER A 156 22.86 5.40 4.00
CA SER A 156 24.24 5.35 4.48
C SER A 156 24.94 4.02 4.11
N PRO A 157 26.28 4.00 3.98
CA PRO A 157 27.02 2.76 3.73
C PRO A 157 26.76 1.68 4.78
N GLU A 158 26.61 2.06 6.05
CA GLU A 158 26.32 1.13 7.15
C GLU A 158 24.93 0.52 7.01
N ASP A 159 23.94 1.29 6.54
CA ASP A 159 22.59 0.80 6.28
C ASP A 159 22.57 -0.15 5.07
N ILE A 160 23.36 0.14 4.03
CA ILE A 160 23.53 -0.75 2.87
C ILE A 160 24.09 -2.10 3.31
N GLU A 161 25.15 -2.11 4.14
CA GLU A 161 25.75 -3.33 4.66
C GLU A 161 24.73 -4.14 5.47
N ARG A 162 23.98 -3.50 6.39
CA ARG A 162 22.94 -4.16 7.18
C ARG A 162 21.82 -4.74 6.32
N VAL A 163 21.40 -4.04 5.26
CA VAL A 163 20.41 -4.54 4.29
C VAL A 163 20.94 -5.76 3.55
N GLN A 164 22.20 -5.73 3.09
CA GLN A 164 22.82 -6.86 2.40
C GLN A 164 22.98 -8.08 3.30
N ASP A 165 23.35 -7.88 4.57
CA ASP A 165 23.43 -8.94 5.56
C ASP A 165 22.06 -9.53 5.86
N ARG A 166 21.03 -8.69 6.04
CA ARG A 166 19.65 -9.16 6.26
C ARG A 166 19.15 -9.96 5.06
N LEU A 167 19.44 -9.51 3.84
CA LEU A 167 19.09 -10.22 2.61
C LEU A 167 19.82 -11.56 2.50
N ALA A 168 21.11 -11.62 2.82
CA ALA A 168 21.88 -12.86 2.84
C ALA A 168 21.32 -13.87 3.86
N GLN A 169 20.98 -13.40 5.07
CA GLN A 169 20.34 -14.23 6.10
C GLN A 169 18.98 -14.78 5.64
N ALA A 170 18.15 -13.94 5.00
CA ALA A 170 16.86 -14.36 4.47
C ALA A 170 17.03 -15.44 3.37
N LEU A 171 18.00 -15.28 2.48
CA LEU A 171 18.27 -16.22 1.38
C LEU A 171 18.88 -17.55 1.83
N ALA A 172 19.68 -17.55 2.90
CA ALA A 172 20.30 -18.75 3.48
C ALA A 172 19.33 -19.55 4.36
N ARG A 173 18.19 -18.98 4.73
CA ARG A 173 17.23 -19.57 5.65
C ARG A 173 16.56 -20.83 5.07
N PRO A 174 16.44 -21.93 5.83
CA PRO A 174 15.69 -23.11 5.41
C PRO A 174 14.16 -22.87 5.49
N PRO A 175 13.35 -23.51 4.62
CA PRO A 175 11.91 -23.27 4.53
C PRO A 175 11.11 -23.55 5.81
N THR A 176 11.60 -24.45 6.67
CA THR A 176 10.88 -24.94 7.88
C THR A 176 10.84 -23.96 9.06
N THR A 177 11.39 -22.76 8.90
CA THR A 177 11.55 -21.77 9.98
C THR A 177 10.54 -20.62 9.94
N THR A 178 9.47 -20.74 9.13
CA THR A 178 8.43 -19.70 9.02
C THR A 178 7.27 -19.96 9.98
N SER A 179 6.50 -18.91 10.27
CA SER A 179 5.30 -19.00 11.11
C SER A 179 4.11 -19.69 10.43
N GLY A 180 4.16 -19.89 9.10
CA GLY A 180 3.05 -20.39 8.29
C GLY A 180 1.87 -19.41 8.15
N ILE A 181 2.01 -18.16 8.59
CA ILE A 181 0.97 -17.14 8.49
C ILE A 181 0.89 -16.62 7.05
N ASP A 182 -0.32 -16.58 6.51
CA ASP A 182 -0.60 -15.94 5.22
C ASP A 182 -0.62 -14.41 5.35
N TRP A 183 0.58 -13.82 5.39
CA TRP A 183 0.77 -12.38 5.49
C TRP A 183 0.15 -11.60 4.33
N LYS A 184 0.12 -12.17 3.12
CA LYS A 184 -0.55 -11.56 1.95
C LYS A 184 -2.01 -11.28 2.28
N THR A 185 -2.70 -12.29 2.79
CA THR A 185 -4.12 -12.19 3.16
C THR A 185 -4.33 -11.26 4.35
N VAL A 186 -3.50 -11.34 5.40
CA VAL A 186 -3.61 -10.47 6.58
C VAL A 186 -3.51 -8.98 6.19
N LEU A 187 -2.49 -8.61 5.41
CA LEU A 187 -2.30 -7.23 4.94
C LEU A 187 -3.46 -6.78 4.06
N ARG A 188 -3.93 -7.67 3.16
CA ARG A 188 -5.03 -7.36 2.24
C ARG A 188 -6.35 -7.09 2.97
N VAL A 189 -6.66 -7.87 4.01
CA VAL A 189 -7.89 -7.70 4.80
C VAL A 189 -7.98 -6.31 5.43
N VAL A 190 -6.85 -5.75 5.90
CA VAL A 190 -6.82 -4.38 6.44
C VAL A 190 -7.19 -3.37 5.36
N VAL A 191 -6.54 -3.46 4.19
CA VAL A 191 -6.82 -2.53 3.08
C VAL A 191 -8.26 -2.65 2.60
N ASP A 192 -8.74 -3.87 2.34
CA ASP A 192 -10.11 -4.12 1.84
C ASP A 192 -11.19 -3.66 2.82
N ARG A 193 -10.93 -3.74 4.12
CA ARG A 193 -11.88 -3.33 5.13
C ARG A 193 -12.04 -1.82 5.23
N TYR A 194 -10.96 -1.05 5.08
CA TYR A 194 -10.96 0.37 5.41
C TYR A 194 -10.85 1.29 4.18
N ALA A 195 -10.13 0.91 3.11
CA ALA A 195 -9.73 1.84 2.05
C ALA A 195 -10.91 2.54 1.37
N SER A 196 -11.88 1.77 0.86
CA SER A 196 -13.04 2.32 0.14
C SER A 196 -13.99 3.08 1.08
N ARG A 197 -14.09 2.66 2.34
CA ARG A 197 -14.98 3.33 3.30
C ARG A 197 -14.41 4.68 3.74
N LEU A 198 -13.09 4.76 3.98
CA LEU A 198 -12.42 6.03 4.29
C LEU A 198 -12.49 7.00 3.11
N GLU A 199 -12.26 6.52 1.89
CA GLU A 199 -12.42 7.34 0.68
C GLU A 199 -13.86 7.86 0.53
N PHE A 200 -14.85 7.01 0.80
CA PHE A 200 -16.26 7.43 0.77
C PHE A 200 -16.60 8.46 1.85
N ILE A 201 -16.11 8.27 3.08
CA ILE A 201 -16.27 9.25 4.16
C ILE A 201 -15.62 10.58 3.79
N GLN A 202 -14.40 10.57 3.24
CA GLN A 202 -13.72 11.77 2.76
C GLN A 202 -14.52 12.47 1.66
N HIS A 203 -15.08 11.71 0.72
CA HIS A 203 -15.94 12.26 -0.32
C HIS A 203 -17.15 12.98 0.28
N LEU A 204 -17.86 12.34 1.23
CA LEU A 204 -18.99 12.96 1.93
C LEU A 204 -18.57 14.24 2.66
N LEU A 205 -17.45 14.23 3.39
CA LEU A 205 -16.93 15.40 4.12
C LEU A 205 -16.51 16.58 3.20
N ASN A 206 -16.31 16.33 1.90
CA ASN A 206 -15.94 17.34 0.93
C ASN A 206 -17.12 17.91 0.13
N LEU A 207 -18.33 17.39 0.31
CA LEU A 207 -19.52 17.96 -0.32
C LEU A 207 -19.85 19.32 0.30
N SER A 208 -20.05 20.32 -0.55
CA SER A 208 -20.59 21.62 -0.13
C SER A 208 -22.10 21.50 0.01
N LEU A 209 -22.64 21.88 1.16
CA LEU A 209 -24.04 21.71 1.48
C LEU A 209 -24.63 22.99 2.07
N ASP A 210 -25.91 23.20 1.79
CA ASP A 210 -26.70 24.25 2.42
C ASP A 210 -27.08 23.83 3.85
N ASP A 211 -27.22 24.82 4.75
CA ASP A 211 -27.50 24.63 6.18
C ASP A 211 -28.73 23.75 6.46
N GLY A 212 -29.72 23.76 5.57
CA GLY A 212 -30.94 22.94 5.72
C GLY A 212 -30.70 21.43 5.61
N SER A 213 -29.56 21.00 5.07
CA SER A 213 -29.23 19.57 4.81
C SER A 213 -28.05 19.05 5.64
N ILE A 214 -27.38 19.91 6.40
CA ILE A 214 -26.13 19.57 7.07
C ILE A 214 -26.31 18.52 8.17
N PHE A 215 -27.44 18.55 8.88
CA PHE A 215 -27.75 17.59 9.93
C PHE A 215 -27.92 16.18 9.34
N ASP A 216 -28.74 16.05 8.29
CA ASP A 216 -28.94 14.78 7.59
C ASP A 216 -27.62 14.24 7.02
N HIS A 217 -26.74 15.13 6.58
CA HIS A 217 -25.41 14.76 6.10
C HIS A 217 -24.50 14.26 7.23
N ALA A 218 -24.49 14.93 8.38
CA ALA A 218 -23.78 14.46 9.56
C ALA A 218 -24.28 13.08 10.00
N GLN A 219 -25.60 12.84 9.96
CA GLN A 219 -26.16 11.51 10.22
C GLN A 219 -25.68 10.47 9.20
N GLN A 220 -25.56 10.82 7.92
CA GLN A 220 -25.06 9.91 6.89
C GLN A 220 -23.60 9.50 7.16
N ILE A 221 -22.73 10.46 7.52
CA ILE A 221 -21.34 10.19 7.89
C ILE A 221 -21.28 9.33 9.15
N GLN A 222 -22.06 9.65 10.18
CA GLN A 222 -22.16 8.87 11.41
C GLN A 222 -22.54 7.40 11.16
N ARG A 223 -23.45 7.14 10.21
CA ARG A 223 -23.80 5.77 9.79
C ARG A 223 -22.62 5.04 9.15
N GLN A 224 -21.77 5.73 8.37
CA GLN A 224 -20.56 5.12 7.82
C GLN A 224 -19.56 4.74 8.90
N LEU A 225 -19.32 5.64 9.87
CA LEU A 225 -18.45 5.39 11.02
C LEU A 225 -18.95 4.20 11.85
N ARG A 226 -20.25 4.17 12.15
CA ARG A 226 -20.90 3.05 12.83
C ARG A 226 -20.73 1.74 12.07
N THR A 227 -20.83 1.76 10.75
CA THR A 227 -20.65 0.56 9.91
C THR A 227 -19.23 -0.01 10.04
N VAL A 228 -18.21 0.85 10.12
CA VAL A 228 -16.81 0.41 10.33
C VAL A 228 -16.63 -0.26 11.69
N LEU A 229 -17.24 0.32 12.73
CA LEU A 229 -17.07 -0.10 14.12
C LEU A 229 -18.03 -1.19 14.59
N LEU A 230 -19.12 -1.44 13.85
CA LEU A 230 -20.19 -2.36 14.28
C LEU A 230 -19.65 -3.74 14.71
N PRO A 231 -18.71 -4.37 13.98
CA PRO A 231 -18.19 -5.68 14.37
C PRO A 231 -17.33 -5.67 15.65
N TYR A 232 -16.96 -4.49 16.14
CA TYR A 232 -16.12 -4.27 17.32
C TYR A 232 -16.88 -3.59 18.47
N THR A 233 -18.18 -3.35 18.29
CA THR A 233 -18.98 -2.61 19.25
C THR A 233 -19.30 -3.49 20.46
N VAL A 234 -18.68 -3.18 21.60
CA VAL A 234 -18.97 -3.82 22.87
C VAL A 234 -20.26 -3.23 23.44
N PHE A 235 -21.36 -3.98 23.39
CA PHE A 235 -22.69 -3.50 23.82
C PHE A 235 -22.70 -2.93 25.24
N ALA A 236 -22.00 -3.59 26.17
CA ALA A 236 -21.90 -3.15 27.57
C ALA A 236 -21.13 -1.82 27.77
N ALA A 237 -20.39 -1.36 26.76
CA ALA A 237 -19.65 -0.10 26.81
C ALA A 237 -20.48 1.08 26.29
N LEU A 238 -21.63 0.82 25.65
CA LEU A 238 -22.46 1.88 25.10
C LEU A 238 -23.14 2.66 26.23
N PRO A 239 -23.17 4.00 26.15
CA PRO A 239 -23.88 4.81 27.13
C PRO A 239 -25.39 4.49 27.06
N PRO A 240 -26.11 4.56 28.20
CA PRO A 240 -27.56 4.52 28.21
C PRO A 240 -28.17 5.47 27.17
N ASN A 241 -29.30 5.07 26.56
CA ASN A 241 -29.98 5.83 25.51
C ASN A 241 -30.29 7.30 25.87
N THR A 242 -30.26 7.65 27.16
CA THR A 242 -30.61 8.97 27.70
C THR A 242 -29.43 9.75 28.28
N SER A 243 -28.19 9.26 28.19
CA SER A 243 -27.08 9.80 29.00
C SER A 243 -25.85 10.25 28.24
N VAL A 244 -25.92 10.40 26.92
CA VAL A 244 -24.82 11.06 26.20
C VAL A 244 -24.94 12.56 26.41
N THR A 245 -24.38 13.05 27.51
CA THR A 245 -24.29 14.49 27.75
C THR A 245 -23.27 15.06 26.78
N ALA A 246 -23.66 16.08 25.99
CA ALA A 246 -22.71 16.92 25.28
C ALA A 246 -21.65 17.40 26.29
N ASN A 247 -20.38 17.07 26.05
CA ASN A 247 -19.21 17.26 26.95
C ASN A 247 -18.79 16.08 27.85
N ALA A 248 -19.39 14.89 27.72
CA ALA A 248 -18.86 13.69 28.35
C ALA A 248 -17.48 13.34 27.77
N THR A 249 -16.54 12.92 28.63
CA THR A 249 -15.29 12.33 28.15
C THR A 249 -15.60 11.04 27.37
N ASN A 250 -14.97 10.85 26.21
CA ASN A 250 -15.16 9.67 25.33
C ASN A 250 -14.58 8.37 25.92
N SER A 251 -14.40 8.29 27.24
CA SER A 251 -13.81 7.15 27.94
C SER A 251 -14.63 5.87 27.75
N TRP A 252 -15.96 6.00 27.59
CA TRP A 252 -16.87 4.89 27.30
C TRP A 252 -16.58 4.21 25.95
N ALA A 253 -15.97 4.91 24.98
CA ALA A 253 -15.64 4.36 23.67
C ALA A 253 -14.33 3.53 23.68
N ALA A 254 -13.55 3.57 24.77
CA ALA A 254 -12.27 2.90 24.87
C ALA A 254 -12.34 1.37 24.67
N PRO A 255 -13.36 0.63 25.16
CA PRO A 255 -13.51 -0.79 24.84
C PRO A 255 -13.71 -1.05 23.35
N VAL A 256 -14.54 -0.25 22.66
CA VAL A 256 -14.77 -0.37 21.20
C VAL A 256 -13.48 -0.11 20.43
N PHE A 257 -12.73 0.92 20.82
CA PHE A 257 -11.42 1.22 20.25
C PHE A 257 -10.44 0.04 20.40
N ARG A 258 -10.35 -0.55 21.60
CA ARG A 258 -9.45 -1.69 21.86
C ARG A 258 -9.78 -2.91 20.99
N GLU A 259 -11.05 -3.27 20.87
CA GLU A 259 -11.48 -4.38 20.02
C GLU A 259 -11.18 -4.11 18.54
N CYS A 260 -11.45 -2.89 18.08
CA CYS A 260 -11.13 -2.46 16.72
C CYS A 260 -9.63 -2.54 16.45
N ALA A 261 -8.80 -1.92 17.30
CA ALA A 261 -7.36 -1.83 17.13
C ALA A 261 -6.66 -3.22 17.18
N ALA A 262 -7.20 -4.17 17.96
CA ALA A 262 -6.62 -5.50 18.11
C ALA A 262 -7.10 -6.52 17.05
N SER A 263 -8.21 -6.23 16.37
CA SER A 263 -8.96 -7.15 15.51
C SER A 263 -8.13 -7.98 14.52
N HIS A 264 -7.17 -7.37 13.82
CA HIS A 264 -6.37 -8.02 12.78
C HIS A 264 -5.08 -8.70 13.31
N ALA A 265 -4.70 -8.45 14.56
CA ALA A 265 -3.41 -8.89 15.10
C ALA A 265 -3.50 -9.76 16.38
N ALA A 266 -4.64 -9.74 17.08
CA ALA A 266 -4.79 -10.42 18.38
C ALA A 266 -4.58 -11.94 18.27
N SER A 267 -5.16 -12.57 17.26
CA SER A 267 -5.06 -14.03 17.06
C SER A 267 -3.63 -14.48 16.74
N ILE A 268 -2.88 -13.65 15.98
CA ILE A 268 -1.48 -13.90 15.66
C ILE A 268 -0.62 -13.81 16.93
N ALA A 269 -0.88 -12.79 17.76
CA ALA A 269 -0.18 -12.60 19.02
C ALA A 269 -0.39 -13.75 20.01
N TYR A 270 -1.63 -14.27 20.07
CA TYR A 270 -2.01 -15.33 21.00
C TYR A 270 -1.41 -16.70 20.64
N ARG A 271 -1.17 -16.98 19.35
CA ARG A 271 -0.68 -18.28 18.88
C ARG A 271 0.76 -18.61 19.33
N GLY A 272 1.49 -17.68 19.94
CA GLY A 272 2.83 -17.95 20.50
C GLY A 272 3.85 -18.43 19.47
N THR A 273 3.63 -18.16 18.18
CA THR A 273 4.51 -18.60 17.09
C THR A 273 5.81 -17.80 17.09
N THR A 274 6.93 -18.48 16.85
CA THR A 274 8.21 -17.81 16.65
C THR A 274 8.19 -17.11 15.29
N LEU A 275 8.12 -15.78 15.30
CA LEU A 275 8.13 -14.96 14.09
C LEU A 275 9.57 -14.68 13.64
N THR A 276 9.80 -14.60 12.32
CA THR A 276 11.06 -14.05 11.78
C THR A 276 11.12 -12.53 12.02
N PRO A 277 12.31 -11.88 11.88
CA PRO A 277 12.39 -10.42 11.93
C PRO A 277 11.43 -9.72 10.95
N SER A 278 11.29 -10.27 9.74
CA SER A 278 10.38 -9.74 8.71
C SER A 278 8.91 -9.89 9.11
N GLU A 279 8.53 -11.03 9.68
CA GLU A 279 7.16 -11.25 10.15
C GLU A 279 6.81 -10.37 11.35
N ARG A 280 7.78 -10.08 12.24
CA ARG A 280 7.59 -9.11 13.32
C ARG A 280 7.34 -7.70 12.79
N LEU A 281 8.09 -7.28 11.77
CA LEU A 281 7.88 -6.00 11.10
C LEU A 281 6.48 -5.92 10.49
N LEU A 282 6.04 -6.97 9.79
CA LEU A 282 4.70 -7.04 9.21
C LEU A 282 3.59 -7.01 10.28
N LEU A 283 3.76 -7.74 11.37
CA LEU A 283 2.83 -7.70 12.50
C LEU A 283 2.73 -6.31 13.11
N GLN A 284 3.87 -5.64 13.28
CA GLN A 284 3.93 -4.28 13.81
C GLN A 284 3.23 -3.29 12.89
N ALA A 285 3.49 -3.36 11.57
CA ALA A 285 2.80 -2.54 10.58
C ALA A 285 1.27 -2.72 10.64
N VAL A 286 0.78 -3.98 10.68
CA VAL A 286 -0.66 -4.26 10.82
C VAL A 286 -1.24 -3.65 12.10
N ARG A 287 -0.54 -3.77 13.22
CA ARG A 287 -0.96 -3.21 14.51
C ARG A 287 -1.03 -1.69 14.48
N GLU A 288 0.03 -1.03 14.02
CA GLU A 288 0.12 0.43 13.99
C GLU A 288 -0.92 1.02 13.03
N THR A 289 -1.04 0.48 11.83
CA THR A 289 -2.04 0.91 10.85
C THR A 289 -3.47 0.72 11.37
N THR A 290 -3.79 -0.46 11.91
CA THR A 290 -5.14 -0.71 12.45
C THR A 290 -5.43 0.16 13.67
N HIS A 291 -4.46 0.35 14.56
CA HIS A 291 -4.57 1.23 15.71
C HIS A 291 -4.91 2.65 15.29
N GLU A 292 -4.17 3.22 14.33
CA GLU A 292 -4.37 4.60 13.89
C GLU A 292 -5.71 4.82 13.21
N ILE A 293 -6.13 3.90 12.32
CA ILE A 293 -7.46 3.92 11.72
C ILE A 293 -8.55 3.87 12.81
N CYS A 294 -8.45 2.91 13.73
CA CYS A 294 -9.44 2.75 14.78
C CYS A 294 -9.45 3.93 15.76
N ARG A 295 -8.30 4.56 16.02
CA ARG A 295 -8.20 5.76 16.87
C ARG A 295 -9.03 6.89 16.31
N VAL A 296 -8.84 7.20 15.02
CA VAL A 296 -9.55 8.26 14.32
C VAL A 296 -11.03 7.93 14.16
N VAL A 297 -11.37 6.76 13.63
CA VAL A 297 -12.78 6.37 13.40
C VAL A 297 -13.57 6.31 14.71
N THR A 298 -12.98 5.80 15.80
CA THR A 298 -13.65 5.77 17.11
C THR A 298 -13.78 7.17 17.71
N LYS A 299 -12.77 8.03 17.57
CA LYS A 299 -12.85 9.44 17.98
C LYS A 299 -14.02 10.14 17.29
N MET A 300 -14.10 10.04 15.97
CA MET A 300 -15.15 10.66 15.15
C MET A 300 -16.53 10.11 15.52
N TRP A 301 -16.67 8.79 15.64
CA TRP A 301 -17.93 8.17 15.99
C TRP A 301 -18.43 8.60 17.37
N ALA A 302 -17.53 8.65 18.36
CA ALA A 302 -17.86 9.10 19.71
C ALA A 302 -18.22 10.59 19.75
N SER A 303 -17.53 11.45 18.99
CA SER A 303 -17.93 12.86 18.89
C SER A 303 -19.30 13.01 18.23
N GLY A 304 -19.62 12.24 17.19
CA GLY A 304 -20.97 12.25 16.60
C GLY A 304 -22.08 11.82 17.57
N MET A 305 -21.79 10.86 18.45
CA MET A 305 -22.73 10.50 19.53
C MET A 305 -22.92 11.66 20.51
N ASN A 306 -21.84 12.35 20.92
CA ASN A 306 -21.93 13.48 21.84
C ASN A 306 -22.68 14.68 21.27
N PHE A 307 -22.60 14.91 19.97
CA PHE A 307 -23.31 15.97 19.26
C PHE A 307 -24.73 15.56 18.85
N GLY A 308 -25.17 14.34 19.17
CA GLY A 308 -26.54 13.87 18.92
C GLY A 308 -26.86 13.63 17.44
N VAL A 309 -25.86 13.32 16.61
CA VAL A 309 -26.09 12.97 15.19
C VAL A 309 -26.23 11.46 14.94
N ASP A 310 -26.11 10.64 16.00
CA ASP A 310 -26.38 9.20 15.90
C ASP A 310 -27.88 8.91 15.97
N ALA A 311 -28.44 8.41 14.87
CA ALA A 311 -29.87 8.15 14.76
C ALA A 311 -30.39 7.10 15.77
N PHE A 312 -29.53 6.25 16.35
CA PHE A 312 -29.93 5.29 17.38
C PHE A 312 -30.00 5.92 18.78
N TYR A 313 -29.39 7.11 18.95
CA TYR A 313 -29.31 7.85 20.20
C TYR A 313 -29.75 9.30 19.95
N PRO A 314 -31.02 9.52 19.55
CA PRO A 314 -31.49 10.84 19.22
C PRO A 314 -31.44 11.75 20.46
N PRO A 315 -30.93 12.99 20.32
CA PRO A 315 -30.86 13.93 21.42
C PRO A 315 -32.26 14.44 21.78
N GLU A 316 -32.45 14.87 23.03
CA GLU A 316 -33.71 15.49 23.48
C GLU A 316 -34.02 16.80 22.73
N ARG A 317 -32.99 17.49 22.26
CA ARG A 317 -33.06 18.70 21.43
C ARG A 317 -32.11 18.57 20.26
N HIS A 318 -32.54 19.05 19.09
CA HIS A 318 -31.67 19.07 17.92
C HIS A 318 -30.48 20.02 18.19
N PRO A 319 -29.27 19.62 17.81
CA PRO A 319 -28.08 20.46 17.95
C PRO A 319 -28.20 21.70 17.07
N GLU A 320 -27.60 22.80 17.52
CA GLU A 320 -27.51 24.02 16.71
C GLU A 320 -26.64 23.77 15.46
N VAL A 321 -26.99 24.44 14.36
CA VAL A 321 -26.34 24.26 13.05
C VAL A 321 -24.82 24.52 13.14
N ASP A 322 -24.41 25.54 13.89
CA ASP A 322 -23.00 25.91 14.09
C ASP A 322 -22.18 24.80 14.78
N HIS A 323 -22.80 24.06 15.71
CA HIS A 323 -22.16 22.91 16.34
C HIS A 323 -21.95 21.76 15.33
N ILE A 324 -22.87 21.56 14.38
CA ILE A 324 -22.72 20.55 13.33
C ILE A 324 -21.64 20.94 12.31
N HIS A 325 -21.57 22.23 11.94
CA HIS A 325 -20.46 22.75 11.12
C HIS A 325 -19.10 22.50 11.77
N THR A 326 -19.00 22.76 13.07
CA THR A 326 -17.78 22.51 13.86
C THR A 326 -17.40 21.02 13.84
N LEU A 327 -18.37 20.14 14.11
CA LEU A 327 -18.17 18.68 14.08
C LEU A 327 -17.68 18.18 12.71
N ILE A 328 -18.31 18.62 11.62
CA ILE A 328 -17.92 18.24 10.25
C ILE A 328 -16.52 18.78 9.92
N GLY A 329 -16.19 20.00 10.37
CA GLY A 329 -14.86 20.58 10.23
C GLY A 329 -13.78 19.72 10.90
N GLU A 330 -14.00 19.32 12.15
CA GLU A 330 -13.10 18.43 12.89
C GLU A 330 -12.96 17.05 12.23
N TRP A 331 -14.08 16.46 11.81
CA TRP A 331 -14.08 15.18 11.09
C TRP A 331 -13.33 15.24 9.77
N LYS A 332 -13.45 16.36 9.04
CA LYS A 332 -12.73 16.59 7.79
C LYS A 332 -11.23 16.67 8.02
N GLU A 333 -10.80 17.39 9.04
CA GLU A 333 -9.38 17.45 9.41
C GLU A 333 -8.84 16.07 9.80
N ASP A 334 -9.55 15.37 10.70
CA ASP A 334 -9.17 14.03 11.18
C ASP A 334 -9.02 13.01 10.02
N VAL A 335 -9.98 12.96 9.10
CA VAL A 335 -9.94 12.03 7.96
C VAL A 335 -8.87 12.43 6.95
N THR A 336 -8.67 13.73 6.71
CA THR A 336 -7.63 14.22 5.79
C THR A 336 -6.25 13.86 6.31
N GLN A 337 -6.00 14.07 7.61
CA GLN A 337 -4.74 13.68 8.25
C GLN A 337 -4.55 12.16 8.22
N LEU A 338 -5.60 11.37 8.49
CA LEU A 338 -5.52 9.90 8.43
C LEU A 338 -5.19 9.40 7.02
N ILE A 339 -5.88 9.90 5.99
CA ILE A 339 -5.66 9.50 4.60
C ILE A 339 -4.25 9.89 4.15
N SER A 340 -3.80 11.10 4.49
CA SER A 340 -2.43 11.54 4.22
C SER A 340 -1.38 10.70 4.95
N TRP A 341 -1.65 10.30 6.20
CA TRP A 341 -0.73 9.44 6.96
C TRP A 341 -0.66 8.01 6.41
N LEU A 342 -1.80 7.44 5.99
CA LEU A 342 -1.86 6.10 5.40
C LEU A 342 -1.16 6.06 4.04
N ASP A 343 -1.39 7.09 3.23
CA ASP A 343 -0.85 7.27 1.87
C ASP A 343 -0.87 5.96 1.08
N TRP A 344 -2.06 5.34 1.00
CA TRP A 344 -2.23 4.06 0.34
C TRP A 344 -2.36 4.23 -1.17
N SER A 345 -1.56 3.45 -1.91
CA SER A 345 -1.54 3.48 -3.37
C SER A 345 -2.89 3.15 -4.01
N VAL A 346 -3.79 2.43 -3.32
CA VAL A 346 -5.14 2.11 -3.83
C VAL A 346 -6.03 3.34 -4.07
N TRP A 347 -5.66 4.49 -3.51
CA TRP A 347 -6.35 5.76 -3.75
C TRP A 347 -5.79 6.55 -4.94
N VAL A 348 -4.59 6.20 -5.41
CA VAL A 348 -3.99 6.80 -6.60
C VAL A 348 -4.52 6.07 -7.82
N LYS A 349 -5.57 6.66 -8.40
CA LYS A 349 -6.30 6.10 -9.53
C LYS A 349 -6.73 7.20 -10.48
N CYS A 350 -6.72 6.90 -11.77
CA CYS A 350 -7.34 7.77 -12.76
C CYS A 350 -8.87 7.79 -12.56
N ARG A 351 -9.46 8.98 -12.70
CA ARG A 351 -10.92 9.18 -12.66
C ARG A 351 -11.34 9.95 -13.92
N PRO A 352 -12.04 9.31 -14.88
CA PRO A 352 -12.42 7.90 -14.92
C PRO A 352 -11.19 6.97 -15.00
N ALA A 353 -11.39 5.68 -14.67
CA ALA A 353 -10.32 4.70 -14.84
C ALA A 353 -9.83 4.69 -16.29
N CYS A 354 -8.53 4.50 -16.51
CA CYS A 354 -7.95 4.39 -17.85
C CYS A 354 -8.64 3.24 -18.59
N GLY A 355 -9.43 3.58 -19.61
CA GLY A 355 -10.13 2.62 -20.47
C GLY A 355 -9.59 2.66 -21.89
N PHE A 356 -9.96 1.66 -22.69
CA PHE A 356 -9.62 1.58 -24.13
C PHE A 356 -10.11 2.80 -24.94
N GLU A 357 -11.09 3.54 -24.41
CA GLU A 357 -11.63 4.76 -25.02
C GLU A 357 -10.65 5.95 -24.98
N VAL A 358 -9.64 5.90 -24.12
CA VAL A 358 -8.65 6.97 -23.95
C VAL A 358 -7.58 6.84 -25.04
N THR A 359 -7.88 7.27 -26.27
CA THR A 359 -6.94 7.28 -27.40
C THR A 359 -6.65 8.71 -27.87
N LYS A 360 -5.36 9.06 -27.95
CA LYS A 360 -4.69 10.24 -28.57
C LYS A 360 -5.22 11.68 -28.35
N SER A 361 -6.49 11.90 -28.02
CA SER A 361 -7.12 13.23 -27.86
C SER A 361 -7.35 13.63 -26.40
N SER A 362 -7.12 12.70 -25.47
CA SER A 362 -7.43 12.87 -24.05
C SER A 362 -6.18 13.14 -23.20
N TYR A 363 -5.22 13.91 -23.72
CA TYR A 363 -4.08 14.41 -22.93
C TYR A 363 -4.52 15.58 -22.04
N LEU A 364 -5.33 15.29 -21.04
CA LEU A 364 -5.46 16.10 -19.84
C LEU A 364 -5.63 15.13 -18.66
N PHE A 365 -5.07 15.49 -17.51
CA PHE A 365 -5.05 14.73 -16.25
C PHE A 365 -3.85 13.78 -16.06
N MET A 366 -2.65 14.34 -16.18
CA MET A 366 -1.63 14.12 -15.16
C MET A 366 -1.39 15.46 -14.44
N LYS A 367 -1.98 15.61 -13.26
CA LYS A 367 -1.57 16.53 -12.21
C LYS A 367 -1.77 15.87 -10.88
#